data_AF-A0A371EQ10-F1
#
_entry.id   AF-A0A371EQ10-F1
#
_cell.length_a   1.000
_cell.length_b   1.000
_cell.length_c   1.000
_cell.angle_alpha   90.00
_cell.angle_beta   90.00
_cell.angle_gamma   90.00
#
_symmetry.space_group_name_H-M   'P 1'
#
loop_
_entity.id
_entity.type
_entity.pdbx_description
1 polymer ?
#
loop_
_entity_poly.entity_id
_entity_poly.type
_entity_poly.pdbx_seq_one_letter_code
_entity_poly.pdbx_strand_id
1 'polypeptide(L)'
;MRGLPPTQGRHNKAREEQKLIEVVPMKPLEPLYPRSYDPNARCDYHGGAIRHATERCWSLKYKVYDLLDDELLGFEDKGPQCT
;
A
#
# COMPACT_ATOMS: atom_id res chain seq x y z
N MET A 1 8.70 78.10 -32.35
CA MET A 1 7.86 77.04 -31.75
C MET A 1 8.72 75.79 -31.64
N ARG A 2 9.05 75.33 -30.43
CA ARG A 2 9.79 74.08 -30.21
C ARG A 2 8.95 73.22 -29.27
N GLY A 3 8.48 72.08 -29.79
CA GLY A 3 7.55 71.18 -29.12
C GLY A 3 8.15 70.46 -27.91
N LEU A 4 7.28 70.14 -26.95
CA LEU A 4 7.61 69.31 -25.78
C LEU A 4 8.02 67.89 -26.24
N PRO A 5 9.05 67.26 -25.67
CA PRO A 5 9.29 65.84 -25.88
C PRO A 5 8.28 65.00 -25.07
N PRO A 6 7.87 63.83 -25.59
CA PRO A 6 6.77 63.05 -25.05
C PRO A 6 7.13 62.34 -23.73
N THR A 7 6.14 62.19 -22.85
CA THR A 7 6.25 61.44 -21.60
C THR A 7 6.54 59.98 -21.90
N GLN A 8 7.73 59.52 -21.51
CA GLN A 8 8.11 58.11 -21.64
C GLN A 8 7.45 57.32 -20.51
N GLY A 9 6.25 56.80 -20.78
CA GLY A 9 5.57 55.85 -19.90
C GLY A 9 6.46 54.64 -19.67
N ARG A 10 6.78 54.33 -18.41
CA ARG A 10 7.45 53.07 -18.06
C ARG A 10 6.45 51.94 -18.28
N HIS A 11 6.62 51.19 -19.36
CA HIS A 11 5.99 49.88 -19.51
C HIS A 11 6.78 48.91 -18.65
N ASN A 12 6.29 48.63 -17.44
CA ASN A 12 6.86 47.59 -16.59
C ASN A 12 6.43 46.26 -17.19
N LYS A 13 7.23 45.70 -18.11
CA LYS A 13 7.03 44.31 -18.50
C LYS A 13 7.49 43.45 -17.33
N ALA A 14 6.55 43.02 -16.49
CA ALA A 14 6.80 41.98 -15.52
C ALA A 14 7.33 40.76 -16.28
N ARG A 15 8.58 40.39 -16.00
CA ARG A 15 9.17 39.14 -16.48
C ARG A 15 8.45 38.04 -15.71
N GLU A 16 7.55 37.34 -16.39
CA GLU A 16 6.93 36.13 -15.87
C GLU A 16 8.01 35.06 -15.82
N GLU A 17 8.68 34.97 -14.68
CA GLU A 17 9.55 33.86 -14.37
C GLU A 17 8.66 32.67 -14.03
N GLN A 18 8.43 31.83 -15.05
CA GLN A 18 7.78 30.55 -14.91
C GLN A 18 8.60 29.72 -13.92
N LYS A 19 8.15 29.70 -12.67
CA LYS A 19 8.72 28.92 -11.57
C LYS A 19 8.55 27.44 -11.94
N LEU A 20 9.60 26.86 -12.52
CA LEU A 20 9.69 25.43 -12.81
C LEU A 20 9.51 24.68 -11.49
N ILE A 21 8.39 23.96 -11.34
CA ILE A 21 8.21 23.04 -10.23
C ILE A 21 9.06 21.81 -10.57
N GLU A 22 10.24 21.74 -9.97
CA GLU A 22 11.08 20.55 -10.02
C GLU A 22 10.38 19.44 -9.22
N VAL A 23 9.94 18.39 -9.91
CA VAL A 23 9.39 17.20 -9.27
C VAL A 23 10.57 16.42 -8.67
N VAL A 24 10.80 16.60 -7.38
CA VAL A 24 11.79 15.82 -6.63
C VAL A 24 11.30 14.36 -6.62
N PRO A 25 12.05 13.39 -7.17
CA PRO A 25 11.68 11.99 -7.09
C PRO A 25 11.69 11.56 -5.63
N MET A 26 10.52 11.31 -5.07
CA MET A 26 10.42 10.75 -3.73
C MET A 26 10.95 9.31 -3.78
N LYS A 27 12.01 9.05 -3.02
CA LYS A 27 12.50 7.70 -2.74
C LYS A 27 11.34 6.80 -2.27
N PRO A 28 11.18 5.57 -2.82
CA PRO A 28 10.15 4.64 -2.38
C PRO A 28 10.27 4.37 -0.88
N LEU A 29 9.18 4.56 -0.15
CA LEU A 29 9.11 4.33 1.30
C LEU A 29 8.93 2.83 1.56
N GLU A 30 10.04 2.13 1.82
CA GLU A 30 10.06 0.74 2.32
C GLU A 30 9.28 -0.27 1.43
N PRO A 31 9.27 -1.59 1.72
CA PRO A 31 8.57 -2.52 0.84
C PRO A 31 7.09 -2.16 0.84
N LEU A 32 6.53 -1.95 -0.36
CA LEU A 32 5.09 -1.68 -0.57
C LEU A 32 4.16 -2.74 0.06
N TYR A 33 4.71 -3.89 0.47
CA TYR A 33 3.96 -5.03 0.99
C TYR A 33 4.58 -5.63 2.26
N PRO A 34 3.74 -6.17 3.17
CA PRO A 34 4.21 -6.93 4.33
C PRO A 34 5.09 -8.12 3.93
N ARG A 35 5.95 -8.59 4.82
CA ARG A 35 6.80 -9.80 4.62
C ARG A 35 6.03 -11.08 4.30
N SER A 36 4.74 -11.12 4.64
CA SER A 36 3.86 -12.27 4.36
C SER A 36 3.23 -12.22 2.96
N TYR A 37 3.46 -11.16 2.19
CA TYR A 37 2.96 -11.06 0.82
C TYR A 37 3.81 -11.91 -0.13
N ASP A 38 3.13 -12.81 -0.81
CA ASP A 38 3.61 -13.64 -1.90
C ASP A 38 2.58 -13.51 -3.04
N PRO A 39 2.96 -12.90 -4.19
CA PRO A 39 2.04 -12.70 -5.30
C PRO A 39 1.56 -14.00 -5.94
N ASN A 40 2.24 -15.12 -5.68
CA ASN A 40 1.86 -16.44 -6.20
C ASN A 40 0.99 -17.22 -5.22
N ALA A 41 0.85 -16.75 -3.97
CA ALA A 41 0.09 -17.44 -2.95
C ALA A 41 -1.31 -16.87 -2.80
N ARG A 42 -2.28 -17.76 -2.58
CA ARG A 42 -3.68 -17.42 -2.32
C ARG A 42 -4.10 -18.01 -0.98
N CYS A 43 -4.89 -17.26 -0.22
CA CYS A 43 -5.42 -17.69 1.07
C CYS A 43 -6.92 -17.95 0.95
N ASP A 44 -7.33 -19.22 1.01
CA ASP A 44 -8.75 -19.62 0.88
C ASP A 44 -9.60 -19.11 2.04
N TYR A 45 -9.00 -19.02 3.23
CA TYR A 45 -9.63 -18.41 4.40
C TYR A 45 -10.04 -16.94 4.18
N HIS A 46 -9.34 -16.23 3.28
CA HIS A 46 -9.69 -14.87 2.85
C HIS A 46 -10.40 -14.85 1.48
N GLY A 47 -11.10 -15.93 1.11
CA GLY A 47 -11.80 -16.01 -0.18
C GLY A 47 -10.85 -16.07 -1.38
N GLY A 48 -9.65 -16.63 -1.20
CA GLY A 48 -8.65 -16.78 -2.25
C GLY A 48 -7.89 -15.49 -2.58
N ALA A 49 -7.84 -14.51 -1.67
CA ALA A 49 -7.08 -13.27 -1.87
C ALA A 49 -5.58 -13.53 -2.08
N ILE A 50 -4.95 -12.79 -3.00
CA ILE A 50 -3.50 -12.85 -3.23
C ILE A 50 -2.79 -12.20 -2.04
N ARG A 51 -2.12 -13.02 -1.23
CA ARG A 51 -1.43 -12.59 -0.01
C ARG A 51 -0.45 -13.63 0.48
N HIS A 52 -0.89 -14.55 1.33
CA HIS A 52 -0.11 -15.66 1.86
C HIS A 52 -0.83 -16.96 1.55
N ALA A 53 -0.14 -18.09 1.62
CA ALA A 53 -0.79 -19.40 1.56
C ALA A 53 -1.66 -19.63 2.80
N THR A 54 -2.77 -20.36 2.66
CA THR A 54 -3.71 -20.69 3.76
C THR A 54 -3.00 -21.23 5.00
N GLU A 55 -1.98 -22.07 4.84
CA GLU A 55 -1.18 -22.66 5.94
C GLU A 55 -0.44 -21.62 6.81
N ARG A 56 -0.10 -20.46 6.21
CA ARG A 56 0.57 -19.35 6.88
C ARG A 56 -0.41 -18.30 7.40
N CYS A 57 -1.72 -18.54 7.30
CA CYS A 57 -2.73 -17.61 7.77
C CYS A 57 -2.85 -17.61 9.29
N TRP A 58 -2.35 -16.54 9.93
CA TRP A 58 -2.46 -16.36 11.37
C TRP A 58 -3.90 -16.16 11.84
N SER A 59 -4.71 -15.44 11.06
CA SER A 59 -6.13 -15.24 11.38
C SER A 59 -6.93 -16.54 11.40
N LEU A 60 -6.60 -17.49 10.51
CA LEU A 60 -7.18 -18.83 10.54
C LEU A 60 -6.74 -19.59 11.79
N LYS A 61 -5.44 -19.59 12.09
CA LYS A 61 -4.89 -20.28 13.28
C LYS A 61 -5.57 -19.81 14.57
N TYR A 62 -5.68 -18.49 14.77
CA TYR A 62 -6.35 -17.95 15.94
C TYR A 62 -7.82 -18.35 16.01
N LYS A 63 -8.58 -18.26 14.91
CA LYS A 63 -9.97 -18.72 14.93
C LYS A 63 -10.12 -20.20 15.26
N VAL A 64 -9.22 -21.06 14.78
CA VAL A 64 -9.25 -22.49 15.15
C VAL A 64 -9.00 -22.66 16.65
N TYR A 65 -8.05 -21.91 17.22
CA TYR A 65 -7.83 -21.92 18.67
C TYR A 65 -9.04 -21.41 19.46
N ASP A 66 -9.66 -20.30 19.04
CA ASP A 66 -10.86 -19.76 19.70
C ASP A 66 -12.00 -20.80 19.68
N LEU A 67 -12.21 -21.47 18.54
CA LEU A 67 -13.24 -22.51 18.41
C LEU A 67 -12.95 -23.78 19.25
N LEU A 68 -11.68 -24.07 19.49
CA LEU A 68 -11.27 -25.16 20.40
C LEU A 68 -11.51 -24.78 21.85
N ASP A 69 -11.18 -23.55 22.24
CA ASP A 69 -11.37 -23.02 23.59
C ASP A 69 -12.86 -22.94 23.95
N ASP A 70 -13.69 -22.53 22.98
CA ASP A 70 -15.15 -22.51 23.08
C ASP A 70 -15.79 -23.91 23.03
N GLU A 71 -15.00 -25.00 22.94
CA GLU A 71 -15.45 -26.40 22.76
C GLU A 71 -16.39 -26.59 21.55
N LEU A 72 -16.39 -25.64 20.60
CA LEU A 72 -17.24 -25.67 19.41
C LEU A 72 -16.64 -26.56 18.31
N LEU A 73 -15.38 -26.95 18.47
CA LEU A 73 -14.63 -27.79 17.55
C LEU A 73 -13.85 -28.84 18.34
N GLY A 74 -14.18 -30.11 18.14
CA GLY A 74 -13.46 -31.25 18.72
C GLY A 74 -12.73 -32.03 17.64
N PHE A 75 -11.51 -32.48 17.94
CA PHE A 75 -10.78 -33.41 17.08
C PHE A 75 -10.81 -34.80 17.72
N GLU A 76 -11.19 -35.81 16.94
CA GLU A 76 -10.99 -37.21 17.34
C GLU A 76 -9.54 -37.61 17.07
N ASP A 77 -8.79 -37.97 18.11
CA ASP A 77 -7.51 -38.67 17.94
C ASP A 77 -7.80 -40.11 17.53
N LYS A 78 -7.80 -40.36 16.22
CA LYS A 78 -7.68 -41.72 15.71
C LYS A 78 -6.18 -42.00 15.77
N GLY A 79 -5.72 -42.56 16.91
CA GLY A 79 -4.33 -42.89 17.17
C GLY A 79 -3.63 -43.57 15.99
N PRO A 80 -2.29 -43.69 16.01
CA PRO A 80 -1.50 -44.04 14.83
C PRO A 80 -2.13 -45.22 14.06
N GLN A 81 -2.53 -44.95 12.81
CA GLN A 81 -3.05 -45.97 11.90
C GLN A 81 -1.91 -46.93 11.56
N CYS A 82 -1.70 -47.92 12.41
CA CYS A 82 -0.84 -49.05 12.12
C CYS A 82 -1.45 -49.83 10.95
N THR A 83 -0.97 -49.57 9.73
CA THR A 83 -1.24 -50.35 8.52
C THR A 83 0.05 -50.95 7.99
#